data_AF-A0A9C9MJ55-F1
#
_entry.id   AF-A0A9C9MJ55-F1
#
_cell.length_a   1.000
_cell.length_b   1.000
_cell.length_c   1.000
_cell.angle_alpha   90.00
_cell.angle_beta   90.00
_cell.angle_gamma   90.00
#
_symmetry.space_group_name_H-M   'P 1'
#
loop_
_entity.id
_entity.type
_entity.pdbx_description
1 polymer ?
#
loop_
_entity_poly.entity_id
_entity_poly.type
_entity_poly.pdbx_seq_one_letter_code
_entity_poly.pdbx_strand_id
1 'polypeptide(L)'
;YISHVEITSAESIGVEDRGGYYDTSGALRDMVQNHLLQLAATIAMEPPSTFEAKAVRDEKYKFFQALRKIESKQINKQVIRGQYIESMIRGKKVAGYRDEINVNPESQTETFVALKFFVDNWRWADVPFFIRTGKRLPTRVTEMVIHFKKTPYHLFKAYNKNHLAENQLILRIQPNEGILLKFGMKVPGAGFQIKNVDMDFHYSDLIDIKIPEAYERLILDALNGDNTLFARTDSVEASWQFVEPILDAWKNDSSIKLFGYPAGSWGPKEASLLFDNPERDWRSPCKNLTGEDTYCEL
;
A
#
# COMPACT_ATOMS: atom_id res chain seq x y z
N TYR A 1 9.89 -12.66 12.37
CA TYR A 1 9.83 -11.39 13.12
C TYR A 1 8.70 -10.48 12.67
N ILE A 2 8.32 -10.53 11.39
CA ILE A 2 7.28 -9.67 10.82
C ILE A 2 5.90 -10.16 11.27
N SER A 3 5.03 -9.21 11.62
CA SER A 3 3.62 -9.37 11.98
C SER A 3 2.78 -9.34 10.70
N HIS A 4 2.98 -8.29 9.88
CA HIS A 4 2.35 -8.09 8.58
C HIS A 4 3.11 -7.02 7.80
N VAL A 5 2.81 -6.90 6.51
CA VAL A 5 3.32 -5.85 5.63
C VAL A 5 2.13 -5.05 5.10
N GLU A 6 2.22 -3.73 5.18
CA GLU A 6 1.23 -2.80 4.62
C GLU A 6 1.86 -2.02 3.45
N ILE A 7 1.15 -1.91 2.33
CA ILE A 7 1.57 -1.15 1.15
C ILE A 7 0.44 -0.17 0.85
N THR A 8 0.70 1.13 1.01
CA THR A 8 -0.28 2.17 0.74
C THR A 8 0.17 2.99 -0.46
N SER A 9 -0.70 3.16 -1.46
CA SER A 9 -0.54 4.16 -2.51
C SER A 9 -1.81 4.99 -2.65
N ALA A 10 -1.83 6.14 -2.03
CA ALA A 10 -2.95 7.05 -1.99
C ALA A 10 -2.71 8.26 -2.89
N GLU A 11 -3.78 8.71 -3.55
CA GLU A 11 -3.80 9.92 -4.36
C GLU A 11 -4.88 10.87 -3.84
N SER A 12 -4.53 12.14 -3.65
CA SER A 12 -5.51 13.17 -3.27
C SER A 12 -6.35 13.68 -4.44
N ILE A 13 -5.89 13.46 -5.67
CA ILE A 13 -6.59 13.83 -6.90
C ILE A 13 -7.69 12.83 -7.24
N GLY A 14 -8.66 13.27 -8.03
CA GLY A 14 -9.71 12.42 -8.58
C GLY A 14 -9.27 11.72 -9.87
N VAL A 15 -10.26 11.30 -10.65
CA VAL A 15 -10.03 10.81 -12.03
C VAL A 15 -9.71 11.96 -13.01
N GLU A 16 -10.05 13.20 -12.65
CA GLU A 16 -9.81 14.40 -13.47
C GLU A 16 -10.36 14.19 -14.90
N ASP A 17 -9.64 14.61 -15.95
CA ASP A 17 -10.10 14.47 -17.34
C ASP A 17 -10.04 13.02 -17.89
N ARG A 18 -9.62 12.04 -17.08
CA ARG A 18 -9.40 10.65 -17.52
C ARG A 18 -10.61 9.74 -17.27
N GLY A 19 -11.80 10.31 -17.04
CA GLY A 19 -13.06 9.62 -16.76
C GLY A 19 -13.28 8.36 -17.60
N GLY A 20 -13.37 8.56 -18.91
CA GLY A 20 -13.68 7.48 -19.85
C GLY A 20 -12.65 6.35 -19.89
N TYR A 21 -11.36 6.67 -19.71
CA TYR A 21 -10.31 5.63 -19.64
C TYR A 21 -10.37 4.88 -18.31
N TYR A 22 -10.44 5.63 -17.20
CA TYR A 22 -10.40 5.06 -15.86
C TYR A 22 -11.60 4.15 -15.61
N ASP A 23 -12.76 4.48 -16.17
CA ASP A 23 -14.00 3.71 -16.01
C ASP A 23 -13.92 2.28 -16.57
N THR A 24 -12.95 2.01 -17.45
CA THR A 24 -12.69 0.65 -17.96
C THR A 24 -11.58 -0.08 -17.19
N SER A 25 -10.74 0.66 -16.47
CA SER A 25 -9.55 0.12 -15.80
C SER A 25 -9.83 -0.19 -14.33
N GLY A 26 -10.27 0.82 -13.56
CA GLY A 26 -10.42 0.76 -12.11
C GLY A 26 -9.09 0.72 -11.35
N ALA A 27 -9.14 0.97 -10.05
CA ALA A 27 -7.96 1.00 -9.18
C ALA A 27 -7.21 -0.35 -9.14
N LEU A 28 -7.91 -1.48 -9.32
CA LEU A 28 -7.27 -2.80 -9.29
C LEU A 28 -6.30 -2.98 -10.47
N ARG A 29 -6.69 -2.59 -11.69
CA ARG A 29 -5.81 -2.70 -12.87
C ARG A 29 -4.80 -1.55 -12.95
N ASP A 30 -5.22 -0.34 -12.59
CA ASP A 30 -4.39 0.86 -12.73
C ASP A 30 -3.19 0.87 -11.77
N MET A 31 -3.39 0.37 -10.53
CA MET A 31 -2.38 0.46 -9.46
C MET A 31 -1.97 -0.88 -8.86
N VAL A 32 -2.92 -1.78 -8.58
CA VAL A 32 -2.60 -3.02 -7.84
C VAL A 32 -1.85 -4.01 -8.72
N GLN A 33 -2.39 -4.33 -9.90
CA GLN A 33 -1.87 -5.37 -10.80
C GLN A 33 -0.41 -5.15 -11.19
N ASN A 34 -0.02 -3.90 -11.38
CA ASN A 34 1.30 -3.49 -11.83
C ASN A 34 2.15 -2.95 -10.66
N HIS A 35 1.93 -1.73 -10.20
CA HIS A 35 2.82 -0.99 -9.33
C HIS A 35 2.94 -1.62 -7.94
N LEU A 36 1.82 -1.88 -7.27
CA LEU A 36 1.85 -2.30 -5.86
C LEU A 36 2.27 -3.76 -5.70
N LEU A 37 1.91 -4.61 -6.65
CA LEU A 37 2.40 -5.99 -6.69
C LEU A 37 3.92 -6.06 -7.01
N GLN A 38 4.45 -5.16 -7.85
CA GLN A 38 5.90 -5.06 -8.07
C GLN A 38 6.66 -4.52 -6.86
N LEU A 39 6.07 -3.56 -6.14
CA LEU A 39 6.60 -3.08 -4.86
C LEU A 39 6.63 -4.20 -3.81
N ALA A 40 5.53 -4.97 -3.69
CA ALA A 40 5.45 -6.13 -2.82
C ALA A 40 6.55 -7.15 -3.16
N ALA A 41 6.70 -7.50 -4.43
CA ALA A 41 7.73 -8.43 -4.90
C ALA A 41 9.15 -7.95 -4.58
N THR A 42 9.41 -6.65 -4.67
CA THR A 42 10.74 -6.09 -4.41
C THR A 42 11.16 -6.23 -2.94
N ILE A 43 10.23 -6.11 -1.99
CA ILE A 43 10.51 -6.32 -0.57
C ILE A 43 10.51 -7.81 -0.20
N ALA A 44 9.62 -8.58 -0.82
CA ALA A 44 9.32 -9.93 -0.39
C ALA A 44 10.06 -11.04 -1.13
N MET A 45 10.73 -10.73 -2.24
CA MET A 45 11.57 -11.70 -2.95
C MET A 45 12.66 -12.28 -2.05
N GLU A 46 13.10 -13.50 -2.35
CA GLU A 46 14.30 -14.04 -1.73
C GLU A 46 15.55 -13.28 -2.22
N PRO A 47 16.65 -13.30 -1.44
CA PRO A 47 17.92 -12.75 -1.90
C PRO A 47 18.37 -13.44 -3.19
N PRO A 48 18.62 -12.68 -4.27
CA PRO A 48 19.10 -13.27 -5.52
C PRO A 48 20.53 -13.78 -5.34
N SER A 49 20.89 -14.83 -6.08
CA SER A 49 22.24 -15.42 -6.03
C SER A 49 23.34 -14.46 -6.53
N THR A 50 22.97 -13.54 -7.43
CA THR A 50 23.81 -12.47 -7.95
C THR A 50 22.98 -11.20 -8.12
N PHE A 51 23.62 -10.04 -8.29
CA PHE A 51 22.93 -8.81 -8.64
C PHE A 51 22.76 -8.63 -10.16
N GLU A 52 22.69 -9.73 -10.90
CA GLU A 52 22.38 -9.70 -12.33
C GLU A 52 20.88 -9.60 -12.56
N ALA A 53 20.48 -8.87 -13.59
CA ALA A 53 19.09 -8.60 -13.91
C ALA A 53 18.22 -9.87 -14.06
N LYS A 54 18.80 -10.98 -14.52
CA LYS A 54 18.11 -12.27 -14.58
C LYS A 54 17.84 -12.83 -13.18
N ALA A 55 18.84 -12.86 -12.30
CA ALA A 55 18.72 -13.40 -10.95
C ALA A 55 17.69 -12.61 -10.12
N VAL A 56 17.73 -11.28 -10.19
CA VAL A 56 16.73 -10.42 -9.52
C VAL A 56 15.30 -10.70 -10.02
N ARG A 57 15.12 -10.80 -11.34
CA ARG A 57 13.79 -11.07 -11.92
C ARG A 57 13.31 -12.49 -11.65
N ASP A 58 14.21 -13.47 -11.55
CA ASP A 58 13.86 -14.84 -11.15
C ASP A 58 13.29 -14.87 -9.72
N GLU A 59 13.86 -14.12 -8.77
CA GLU A 59 13.31 -14.07 -7.40
C GLU A 59 11.98 -13.31 -7.32
N LYS A 60 11.79 -12.24 -8.12
CA LYS A 60 10.48 -11.60 -8.26
C LYS A 60 9.43 -12.54 -8.85
N TYR A 61 9.81 -13.34 -9.85
CA TYR A 61 8.91 -14.31 -10.45
C TYR A 61 8.47 -15.39 -9.44
N LYS A 62 9.40 -15.91 -8.62
CA LYS A 62 9.06 -16.86 -7.54
C LYS A 62 8.07 -16.26 -6.53
N PHE A 63 8.19 -14.97 -6.21
CA PHE A 63 7.20 -14.28 -5.38
C PHE A 63 5.81 -14.33 -6.02
N PHE A 64 5.68 -13.99 -7.31
CA PHE A 64 4.39 -14.03 -8.01
C PHE A 64 3.80 -15.43 -8.10
N GLN A 65 4.63 -16.45 -8.35
CA GLN A 65 4.20 -17.85 -8.34
C GLN A 65 3.68 -18.29 -6.97
N ALA A 66 4.23 -17.73 -5.89
CA ALA A 66 3.85 -18.04 -4.52
C ALA A 66 2.62 -17.24 -4.04
N LEU A 67 2.04 -16.34 -4.83
CA LEU A 67 0.83 -15.63 -4.43
C LEU A 67 -0.32 -16.62 -4.26
N ARG A 68 -0.86 -16.68 -3.03
CA ARG A 68 -1.99 -17.55 -2.72
C ARG A 68 -3.22 -17.08 -3.48
N LYS A 69 -3.77 -17.96 -4.33
CA LYS A 69 -5.00 -17.68 -5.07
C LYS A 69 -6.16 -17.37 -4.11
N ILE A 70 -6.90 -16.30 -4.40
CA ILE A 70 -8.09 -15.93 -3.63
C ILE A 70 -9.28 -16.68 -4.23
N GLU A 71 -9.88 -17.57 -3.45
CA GLU A 71 -11.08 -18.29 -3.86
C GLU A 71 -12.27 -17.32 -3.96
N SER A 72 -13.16 -17.52 -4.93
CA SER A 72 -14.28 -16.60 -5.18
C SER A 72 -15.13 -16.31 -3.94
N LYS A 73 -15.39 -17.31 -3.10
CA LYS A 73 -16.13 -17.18 -1.83
C LYS A 73 -15.42 -16.37 -0.74
N GLN A 74 -14.11 -16.15 -0.87
CA GLN A 74 -13.29 -15.39 0.08
C GLN A 74 -13.06 -13.94 -0.38
N ILE A 75 -13.42 -13.60 -1.62
CA ILE A 75 -13.14 -12.27 -2.17
C ILE A 75 -13.72 -11.16 -1.30
N ASN A 76 -14.96 -11.27 -0.84
CA ASN A 76 -15.57 -10.29 0.08
C ASN A 76 -14.87 -10.15 1.43
N LYS A 77 -14.04 -11.12 1.84
CA LYS A 77 -13.29 -11.11 3.11
C LYS A 77 -11.84 -10.69 2.93
N GLN A 78 -11.33 -10.73 1.70
CA GLN A 78 -9.93 -10.42 1.39
C GLN A 78 -9.78 -9.18 0.52
N VAL A 79 -10.84 -8.72 -0.13
CA VAL A 79 -10.81 -7.60 -1.06
C VAL A 79 -12.01 -6.70 -0.80
N ILE A 80 -11.72 -5.44 -0.47
CA ILE A 80 -12.71 -4.37 -0.34
C ILE A 80 -12.50 -3.41 -1.50
N ARG A 81 -13.57 -3.15 -2.25
CA ARG A 81 -13.58 -2.15 -3.31
C ARG A 81 -14.52 -1.00 -2.95
N GLY A 82 -14.07 0.21 -3.27
CA GLY A 82 -14.84 1.41 -3.00
C GLY A 82 -14.87 2.37 -4.17
N GLN A 83 -15.83 3.29 -4.13
CA GLN A 83 -15.98 4.39 -5.06
C GLN A 83 -16.20 5.68 -4.28
N TYR A 84 -15.44 6.74 -4.60
CA TYR A 84 -15.56 7.98 -3.85
C TYR A 84 -16.89 8.68 -4.15
N ILE A 85 -17.53 9.19 -3.10
CA ILE A 85 -18.77 9.97 -3.16
C ILE A 85 -18.50 11.44 -2.88
N GLU A 86 -19.49 12.29 -3.22
CA GLU A 86 -19.41 13.72 -2.97
C GLU A 86 -19.09 14.05 -1.51
N SER A 87 -18.31 15.10 -1.31
CA SER A 87 -17.84 15.52 0.01
C SER A 87 -17.46 17.00 0.00
N MET A 88 -17.15 17.53 1.18
CA MET A 88 -16.59 18.88 1.36
C MET A 88 -15.14 18.76 1.80
N ILE A 89 -14.21 19.17 0.93
CA ILE A 89 -12.77 19.21 1.25
C ILE A 89 -12.35 20.67 1.35
N ARG A 90 -11.86 21.08 2.52
CA ARG A 90 -11.39 22.46 2.78
C ARG A 90 -12.41 23.53 2.36
N GLY A 91 -13.69 23.29 2.67
CA GLY A 91 -14.79 24.20 2.34
C GLY A 91 -15.25 24.19 0.88
N LYS A 92 -14.67 23.35 0.02
CA LYS A 92 -15.07 23.20 -1.38
C LYS A 92 -15.82 21.88 -1.57
N LYS A 93 -16.97 21.95 -2.26
CA LYS A 93 -17.69 20.74 -2.69
C LYS A 93 -16.89 20.04 -3.78
N VAL A 94 -16.65 18.75 -3.59
CA VAL A 94 -16.05 17.87 -4.59
C VAL A 94 -17.09 16.85 -5.05
N ALA A 95 -17.11 16.57 -6.35
CA ALA A 95 -18.04 15.64 -6.97
C ALA A 95 -17.76 14.18 -6.57
N GLY A 96 -18.80 13.34 -6.58
CA GLY A 96 -18.63 11.90 -6.53
C GLY A 96 -18.17 11.36 -7.88
N TYR A 97 -17.60 10.15 -7.90
CA TYR A 97 -17.02 9.57 -9.12
C TYR A 97 -17.99 9.51 -10.30
N ARG A 98 -19.26 9.14 -10.04
CA ARG A 98 -20.33 9.04 -11.06
C ARG A 98 -20.75 10.38 -11.64
N ASP A 99 -20.41 11.47 -10.96
CA ASP A 99 -20.70 12.85 -11.40
C ASP A 99 -19.50 13.48 -12.11
N GLU A 100 -18.36 12.77 -12.23
CA GLU A 100 -17.18 13.25 -12.95
C GLU A 100 -17.39 13.20 -14.47
N ILE A 101 -16.63 14.04 -15.18
CA ILE A 101 -16.73 14.18 -16.63
C ILE A 101 -16.34 12.86 -17.29
N ASN A 102 -17.13 12.41 -18.27
CA ASN A 102 -16.92 11.18 -19.03
C ASN A 102 -16.97 9.89 -18.20
N VAL A 103 -17.64 9.88 -17.04
CA VAL A 103 -17.93 8.67 -16.26
C VAL A 103 -19.40 8.26 -16.45
N ASN A 104 -19.65 6.95 -16.51
CA ASN A 104 -21.02 6.45 -16.56
C ASN A 104 -21.73 6.69 -15.20
N PRO A 105 -22.92 7.33 -15.16
CA PRO A 105 -23.67 7.55 -13.92
C PRO A 105 -24.01 6.26 -13.14
N GLU A 106 -24.09 5.13 -13.84
CA GLU A 106 -24.31 3.80 -13.24
C GLU A 106 -23.01 2.99 -13.05
N SER A 107 -21.85 3.65 -13.18
CA SER A 107 -20.56 2.99 -13.11
C SER A 107 -20.38 2.24 -11.79
N GLN A 108 -19.95 0.99 -11.93
CA GLN A 108 -19.52 0.13 -10.84
C GLN A 108 -17.98 0.12 -10.74
N THR A 109 -17.25 0.99 -11.42
CA THR A 109 -15.79 0.96 -11.40
C THR A 109 -15.25 1.43 -10.06
N GLU A 110 -14.35 0.65 -9.47
CA GLU A 110 -13.73 0.97 -8.20
C GLU A 110 -12.65 2.06 -8.35
N THR A 111 -12.70 3.04 -7.45
CA THR A 111 -11.66 4.08 -7.31
C THR A 111 -10.78 3.85 -6.07
N PHE A 112 -11.08 2.80 -5.31
CA PHE A 112 -10.36 2.36 -4.13
C PHE A 112 -10.35 0.84 -4.07
N VAL A 113 -9.21 0.27 -3.69
CA VAL A 113 -9.05 -1.16 -3.38
C VAL A 113 -8.23 -1.31 -2.12
N ALA A 114 -8.73 -2.12 -1.19
CA ALA A 114 -7.95 -2.70 -0.10
C ALA A 114 -7.94 -4.23 -0.26
N LEU A 115 -6.76 -4.84 -0.14
CA LEU A 115 -6.51 -6.25 -0.45
C LEU A 115 -5.65 -6.88 0.65
N LYS A 116 -6.09 -8.01 1.17
CA LYS A 116 -5.32 -8.91 2.03
C LYS A 116 -4.94 -10.18 1.27
N PHE A 117 -3.66 -10.48 1.19
CA PHE A 117 -3.16 -11.68 0.53
C PHE A 117 -2.01 -12.33 1.29
N PHE A 118 -1.62 -13.52 0.85
CA PHE A 118 -0.56 -14.32 1.43
C PHE A 118 0.40 -14.79 0.34
N VAL A 119 1.64 -15.05 0.74
CA VAL A 119 2.70 -15.56 -0.13
C VAL A 119 3.12 -16.92 0.44
N ASP A 120 2.83 -17.99 -0.29
CA ASP A 120 3.04 -19.37 0.12
C ASP A 120 4.49 -19.79 -0.09
N ASN A 121 5.38 -19.21 0.72
CA ASN A 121 6.79 -19.61 0.79
C ASN A 121 7.27 -19.68 2.25
N TRP A 122 8.49 -20.19 2.45
CA TRP A 122 9.05 -20.39 3.79
C TRP A 122 9.20 -19.10 4.61
N ARG A 123 9.53 -17.98 3.96
CA ARG A 123 9.78 -16.69 4.62
C ARG A 123 8.48 -16.02 5.08
N TRP A 124 7.44 -16.12 4.27
CA TRP A 124 6.19 -15.37 4.41
C TRP A 124 4.98 -16.22 4.81
N ALA A 125 5.21 -17.50 5.14
CA ALA A 125 4.18 -18.37 5.70
C ALA A 125 3.41 -17.67 6.83
N ASP A 126 2.09 -17.60 6.67
CA ASP A 126 1.14 -16.98 7.59
C ASP A 126 1.36 -15.49 7.90
N VAL A 127 2.21 -14.80 7.14
CA VAL A 127 2.37 -13.34 7.23
C VAL A 127 1.45 -12.69 6.19
N PRO A 128 0.39 -11.97 6.61
CA PRO A 128 -0.49 -11.30 5.67
C PRO A 128 0.19 -10.05 5.09
N PHE A 129 -0.05 -9.85 3.80
CA PHE A 129 0.26 -8.61 3.09
C PHE A 129 -1.04 -7.85 2.86
N PHE A 130 -0.98 -6.55 3.10
CA PHE A 130 -2.08 -5.63 2.92
C PHE A 130 -1.69 -4.60 1.87
N ILE A 131 -2.51 -4.44 0.83
CA ILE A 131 -2.39 -3.37 -0.16
C ILE A 131 -3.60 -2.46 0.00
N ARG A 132 -3.40 -1.14 0.03
CA ARG A 132 -4.46 -0.16 -0.07
C ARG A 132 -4.11 0.92 -1.08
N THR A 133 -5.04 1.20 -1.97
CA THR A 133 -4.89 2.26 -2.96
C THR A 133 -6.21 2.91 -3.26
N GLY A 134 -6.18 4.19 -3.61
CA GLY A 134 -7.35 4.87 -4.12
C GLY A 134 -7.13 6.33 -4.45
N LYS A 135 -8.12 6.87 -5.15
CA LYS A 135 -8.24 8.28 -5.52
C LYS A 135 -9.07 9.05 -4.51
N ARG A 136 -8.93 10.37 -4.47
CA ARG A 136 -9.56 11.26 -3.49
C ARG A 136 -9.33 10.81 -2.03
N LEU A 137 -8.15 10.28 -1.74
CA LEU A 137 -7.71 10.03 -0.37
C LEU A 137 -7.13 11.32 0.25
N PRO A 138 -6.88 11.41 1.56
CA PRO A 138 -6.56 12.69 2.19
C PRO A 138 -5.23 13.30 1.75
N THR A 139 -4.28 12.46 1.33
CA THR A 139 -2.95 12.89 0.89
C THR A 139 -2.44 12.02 -0.25
N ARG A 140 -1.48 12.55 -1.00
CA ARG A 140 -0.68 11.77 -1.96
C ARG A 140 0.47 11.13 -1.20
N VAL A 141 0.55 9.80 -1.23
CA VAL A 141 1.62 9.04 -0.59
C VAL A 141 1.73 7.64 -1.16
N THR A 142 2.96 7.18 -1.39
CA THR A 142 3.30 5.79 -1.67
C THR A 142 4.31 5.34 -0.63
N GLU A 143 3.95 4.37 0.20
CA GLU A 143 4.82 3.81 1.23
C GLU A 143 4.60 2.31 1.43
N MET A 144 5.63 1.67 1.99
CA MET A 144 5.60 0.28 2.43
C MET A 144 6.00 0.22 3.90
N VAL A 145 5.22 -0.46 4.71
CA VAL A 145 5.39 -0.50 6.17
C VAL A 145 5.46 -1.94 6.62
N ILE A 146 6.60 -2.29 7.22
CA ILE A 146 6.84 -3.60 7.80
C ILE A 146 6.57 -3.49 9.29
N HIS A 147 5.50 -4.15 9.74
CA HIS A 147 5.14 -4.20 11.16
C HIS A 147 5.80 -5.41 11.80
N PHE A 148 6.50 -5.21 12.92
CA PHE A 148 7.14 -6.30 13.66
C PHE A 148 6.18 -6.91 14.69
N LYS A 149 6.36 -8.19 15.02
CA LYS A 149 5.60 -8.84 16.09
C LYS A 149 5.85 -8.12 17.42
N LYS A 150 4.81 -7.96 18.23
CA LYS A 150 4.91 -7.45 19.60
C LYS A 150 5.93 -8.28 20.39
N THR A 151 6.70 -7.62 21.25
CA THR A 151 7.61 -8.31 22.18
C THR A 151 6.81 -9.25 23.07
N PRO A 152 7.12 -10.57 23.10
CA PRO A 152 6.32 -11.55 23.84
C PRO A 152 6.20 -11.25 25.35
N TYR A 153 7.22 -10.60 25.93
CA TYR A 153 7.28 -10.29 27.35
C TYR A 153 7.53 -8.79 27.58
N HIS A 154 6.55 -8.13 28.20
CA HIS A 154 6.61 -6.70 28.52
C HIS A 154 7.12 -6.49 29.95
N LEU A 155 8.44 -6.32 30.12
CA LEU A 155 9.06 -6.02 31.42
C LEU A 155 8.51 -4.75 32.10
N PHE A 156 7.98 -3.81 31.31
CA PHE A 156 7.52 -2.49 31.77
C PHE A 156 6.00 -2.34 31.76
N LYS A 157 5.24 -3.45 31.78
CA LYS A 157 3.76 -3.45 31.68
C LYS A 157 3.08 -2.60 32.76
N ALA A 158 3.67 -2.50 33.96
CA ALA A 158 3.16 -1.67 35.06
C ALA A 158 3.35 -0.15 34.85
N TYR A 159 4.27 0.24 33.96
CA TYR A 159 4.66 1.64 33.75
C TYR A 159 4.12 2.24 32.44
N ASN A 160 3.49 1.41 31.60
CA ASN A 160 2.94 1.85 30.32
C ASN A 160 1.47 1.43 30.18
N LYS A 161 0.56 2.37 30.48
CA LYS A 161 -0.89 2.18 30.27
C LYS A 161 -1.27 2.19 28.79
N ASN A 162 -0.46 2.83 27.96
CA ASN A 162 -0.58 2.80 26.51
C ASN A 162 0.33 1.68 26.00
N HIS A 163 -0.28 0.62 25.47
CA HIS A 163 0.44 -0.50 24.86
C HIS A 163 1.53 0.03 23.93
N LEU A 164 2.78 -0.41 24.13
CA LEU A 164 3.85 -0.08 23.20
C LEU A 164 3.43 -0.51 21.80
N ALA A 165 3.48 0.43 20.86
CA ALA A 165 3.18 0.10 19.48
C ALA A 165 4.19 -0.92 18.98
N GLU A 166 3.73 -1.78 18.07
CA GLU A 166 4.61 -2.66 17.31
C GLU A 166 5.73 -1.82 16.67
N ASN A 167 6.99 -2.29 16.66
CA ASN A 167 8.01 -1.60 15.89
C ASN A 167 7.58 -1.56 14.41
N GLN A 168 7.92 -0.49 13.71
CA GLN A 168 7.57 -0.31 12.30
C GLN A 168 8.80 0.14 11.52
N LEU A 169 9.07 -0.50 10.39
CA LEU A 169 9.99 0.02 9.39
C LEU A 169 9.17 0.55 8.21
N ILE A 170 9.21 1.86 8.01
CA ILE A 170 8.48 2.60 6.99
C ILE A 170 9.46 2.98 5.89
N LEU A 171 9.15 2.56 4.67
CA LEU A 171 9.89 2.89 3.45
C LEU A 171 8.99 3.80 2.60
N ARG A 172 9.30 5.10 2.58
CA ARG A 172 8.53 6.12 1.87
C ARG A 172 9.10 6.29 0.47
N ILE A 173 8.27 6.02 -0.54
CA ILE A 173 8.62 6.07 -1.96
C ILE A 173 8.29 7.42 -2.58
N GLN A 174 7.21 8.07 -2.12
CA GLN A 174 6.88 9.46 -2.46
C GLN A 174 5.71 9.94 -1.59
N PRO A 175 5.52 11.25 -1.40
CA PRO A 175 6.57 12.27 -1.45
C PRO A 175 7.47 12.13 -0.22
N ASN A 176 8.55 12.92 -0.18
CA ASN A 176 9.49 12.94 0.93
C ASN A 176 10.12 11.55 1.14
N GLU A 177 10.89 11.15 0.14
CA GLU A 177 11.54 9.86 0.02
C GLU A 177 12.47 9.62 1.21
N GLY A 178 12.31 8.49 1.89
CA GLY A 178 13.03 8.26 3.13
C GLY A 178 12.70 6.94 3.80
N ILE A 179 13.42 6.69 4.90
CA ILE A 179 13.27 5.52 5.74
C ILE A 179 12.99 6.00 7.15
N LEU A 180 12.00 5.40 7.81
CA LEU A 180 11.66 5.69 9.20
C LEU A 180 11.51 4.40 9.99
N LEU A 181 12.27 4.26 11.07
CA LEU A 181 12.13 3.19 12.04
C LEU A 181 11.45 3.74 13.30
N LYS A 182 10.24 3.25 13.60
CA LYS A 182 9.52 3.54 14.84
C LYS A 182 9.76 2.44 15.87
N PHE A 183 10.16 2.83 17.08
CA PHE A 183 10.40 1.88 18.18
C PHE A 183 10.21 2.54 19.55
N GLY A 184 10.01 1.72 20.58
CA GLY A 184 9.90 2.19 21.96
C GLY A 184 11.25 2.54 22.56
N MET A 185 11.39 3.75 23.12
CA MET A 185 12.56 4.21 23.85
C MET A 185 12.18 4.73 25.25
N LYS A 186 13.00 4.42 26.25
CA LYS A 186 12.83 5.00 27.60
C LYS A 186 13.03 6.52 27.51
N VAL A 187 12.09 7.27 28.06
CA VAL A 187 12.22 8.73 28.21
C VAL A 187 13.34 9.01 29.23
N PRO A 188 14.32 9.87 28.90
CA PRO A 188 15.34 10.28 29.87
C PRO A 188 14.71 10.88 31.13
N GLY A 189 15.16 10.44 32.30
CA GLY A 189 14.65 10.89 33.60
C GLY A 189 14.37 9.76 34.59
N ALA A 190 13.74 10.13 35.71
CA ALA A 190 13.33 9.20 36.75
C ALA A 190 12.10 8.38 36.30
N GLY A 191 12.12 7.07 36.57
CA GLY A 191 11.04 6.14 36.21
C GLY A 191 11.30 5.33 34.93
N PHE A 192 10.29 4.59 34.50
CA PHE A 192 10.32 3.65 33.37
C PHE A 192 9.22 3.95 32.35
N GLN A 193 9.03 5.23 32.04
CA GLN A 193 8.14 5.64 30.96
C GLN A 193 8.82 5.39 29.62
N ILE A 194 8.10 4.76 28.70
CA ILE A 194 8.59 4.46 27.35
C ILE A 194 7.68 5.18 26.37
N LYS A 195 8.30 5.90 25.43
CA LYS A 195 7.62 6.60 24.33
C LYS A 195 8.06 5.98 23.01
N ASN A 196 7.17 5.94 22.03
CA ASN A 196 7.59 5.67 20.65
C ASN A 196 8.40 6.85 20.14
N VAL A 197 9.53 6.54 19.53
CA VAL A 197 10.41 7.52 18.90
C VAL A 197 10.66 7.11 17.47
N ASP A 198 10.99 8.13 16.69
CA ASP A 198 11.27 8.04 15.27
C ASP A 198 12.80 8.11 15.07
N MET A 199 13.35 7.16 14.32
CA MET A 199 14.69 7.26 13.73
C MET A 199 14.50 7.32 12.22
N ASP A 200 14.75 8.47 11.64
CA ASP A 200 14.48 8.74 10.24
C ASP A 200 15.74 9.08 9.43
N PHE A 201 15.59 8.91 8.12
CA PHE A 201 16.55 9.26 7.10
C PHE A 201 15.78 9.80 5.90
N HIS A 202 16.15 10.99 5.41
CA HIS A 202 15.52 11.63 4.26
C HIS A 202 16.51 11.67 3.08
N TYR A 203 16.05 11.35 1.87
CA TYR A 203 16.90 11.41 0.67
C TYR A 203 17.40 12.82 0.36
N SER A 204 16.60 13.84 0.72
CA SER A 204 16.98 15.25 0.60
C SER A 204 18.25 15.60 1.38
N ASP A 205 18.63 14.79 2.37
CA ASP A 205 19.81 15.05 3.21
C ASP A 205 21.11 14.50 2.57
N LEU A 206 21.01 13.61 1.59
CA LEU A 206 22.19 13.00 0.94
C LEU A 206 22.66 13.75 -0.31
N ILE A 207 21.76 14.43 -1.01
CA ILE A 207 22.02 14.85 -2.39
C ILE A 207 21.52 16.27 -2.63
N ASP A 208 22.43 17.17 -3.01
CA ASP A 208 22.10 18.52 -3.53
C ASP A 208 21.69 18.48 -5.03
N ILE A 209 21.60 17.28 -5.62
CA ILE A 209 21.36 17.04 -7.04
C ILE A 209 19.96 16.46 -7.20
N LYS A 210 19.27 16.91 -8.25
CA LYS A 210 17.95 16.40 -8.63
C LYS A 210 17.99 14.88 -8.81
N ILE A 211 17.17 14.15 -8.06
CA ILE A 211 16.92 12.73 -8.29
C ILE A 211 16.33 12.59 -9.70
N PRO A 212 16.91 11.76 -10.59
CA PRO A 212 16.40 11.57 -11.94
C PRO A 212 14.94 11.10 -11.91
N GLU A 213 14.12 11.64 -12.81
CA GLU A 213 12.75 11.19 -12.96
C GLU A 213 12.70 9.72 -13.39
N ALA A 214 11.62 9.02 -13.06
CA ALA A 214 11.50 7.58 -13.33
C ALA A 214 11.76 7.21 -14.80
N TYR A 215 11.29 8.02 -15.76
CA TYR A 215 11.52 7.80 -17.18
C TYR A 215 12.97 8.04 -17.61
N GLU A 216 13.66 9.03 -17.03
CA GLU A 216 15.08 9.28 -17.32
C GLU A 216 15.91 8.05 -16.96
N ARG A 217 15.63 7.47 -15.79
CA ARG A 217 16.30 6.24 -15.34
C ARG A 217 15.99 5.05 -16.25
N LEU A 218 14.72 4.80 -16.56
CA LEU A 218 14.32 3.65 -17.37
C LEU A 218 14.84 3.72 -18.81
N ILE A 219 14.86 4.91 -19.41
CA ILE A 219 15.42 5.10 -20.76
C ILE A 219 16.93 4.82 -20.75
N LEU A 220 17.65 5.32 -19.75
CA LEU A 220 19.09 5.05 -19.61
C LEU A 220 19.37 3.55 -19.43
N ASP A 221 18.61 2.87 -18.57
CA ASP A 221 18.76 1.44 -18.35
C ASP A 221 18.47 0.64 -19.63
N ALA A 222 17.46 1.03 -20.42
CA ALA A 222 17.16 0.42 -21.72
C ALA A 222 18.32 0.59 -22.73
N LEU A 223 18.94 1.78 -22.78
CA LEU A 223 20.11 2.04 -23.64
C LEU A 223 21.33 1.22 -23.20
N ASN A 224 21.50 0.98 -21.91
CA ASN A 224 22.57 0.16 -21.35
C ASN A 224 22.29 -1.35 -21.43
N GLY A 225 21.10 -1.76 -21.86
CA GLY A 225 20.67 -3.16 -21.87
C GLY A 225 20.42 -3.74 -20.47
N ASP A 226 20.27 -2.89 -19.45
CA ASP A 226 19.91 -3.32 -18.09
C ASP A 226 18.40 -3.47 -17.99
N ASN A 227 17.95 -4.71 -17.82
CA ASN A 227 16.52 -5.05 -17.69
C ASN A 227 16.10 -5.32 -16.24
N THR A 228 16.90 -4.94 -15.24
CA THR A 228 16.62 -5.21 -13.81
C THR A 228 15.32 -4.56 -13.34
N LEU A 229 15.04 -3.33 -13.80
CA LEU A 229 13.84 -2.56 -13.43
C LEU A 229 12.62 -2.83 -14.33
N PHE A 230 12.76 -3.70 -15.33
CA PHE A 230 11.68 -4.01 -16.27
C PHE A 230 10.96 -5.30 -15.89
N ALA A 231 9.63 -5.26 -15.95
CA ALA A 231 8.81 -6.44 -15.74
C ALA A 231 9.06 -7.47 -16.85
N ARG A 232 9.27 -8.73 -16.47
CA ARG A 232 9.40 -9.86 -17.39
C ARG A 232 8.03 -10.48 -17.66
N THR A 233 7.82 -10.99 -18.87
CA THR A 233 6.54 -11.55 -19.34
C THR A 233 5.92 -12.55 -18.36
N ASP A 234 6.71 -13.51 -17.88
CA ASP A 234 6.26 -14.53 -16.92
C ASP A 234 5.74 -13.95 -15.60
N SER A 235 6.38 -12.89 -15.10
CA SER A 235 5.97 -12.18 -13.89
C SER A 235 4.68 -11.38 -14.10
N VAL A 236 4.51 -10.80 -15.28
CA VAL A 236 3.27 -10.11 -15.67
C VAL A 236 2.11 -11.10 -15.80
N GLU A 237 2.34 -12.25 -16.42
CA GLU A 237 1.32 -13.31 -16.53
C GLU A 237 0.92 -13.85 -15.15
N ALA A 238 1.89 -14.11 -14.28
CA ALA A 238 1.61 -14.58 -12.93
C ALA A 238 0.86 -13.55 -12.08
N SER A 239 1.16 -12.25 -12.22
CA SER A 239 0.41 -11.21 -11.52
C SER A 239 -1.04 -11.11 -12.04
N TRP A 240 -1.27 -11.29 -13.33
CA TRP A 240 -2.63 -11.39 -13.88
C TRP A 240 -3.38 -12.61 -13.37
N GLN A 241 -2.75 -13.78 -13.30
CA GLN A 241 -3.40 -14.98 -12.74
C GLN A 241 -3.87 -14.81 -11.29
N PHE A 242 -3.23 -13.91 -10.52
CA PHE A 242 -3.64 -13.56 -9.17
C PHE A 242 -4.81 -12.55 -9.13
N VAL A 243 -4.81 -11.57 -10.04
CA VAL A 243 -5.79 -10.47 -10.05
C VAL A 243 -7.08 -10.81 -10.81
N GLU A 244 -7.00 -11.58 -11.90
CA GLU A 244 -8.14 -11.90 -12.77
C GLU A 244 -9.34 -12.52 -12.02
N PRO A 245 -9.15 -13.48 -11.08
CA PRO A 245 -10.28 -14.04 -10.32
C PRO A 245 -11.06 -13.00 -9.51
N ILE A 246 -10.40 -11.90 -9.09
CA ILE A 246 -11.04 -10.80 -8.37
C ILE A 246 -11.96 -10.02 -9.32
N LEU A 247 -11.44 -9.69 -10.51
CA LEU A 247 -12.18 -8.99 -11.56
C LEU A 247 -13.39 -9.81 -12.04
N ASP A 248 -13.19 -11.10 -12.27
CA ASP A 248 -14.25 -12.01 -12.69
C ASP A 248 -15.36 -12.11 -11.64
N ALA A 249 -15.00 -12.19 -10.35
CA ALA A 249 -16.00 -12.24 -9.31
C ALA A 249 -16.81 -10.94 -9.21
N TRP A 250 -16.16 -9.78 -9.29
CA TRP A 250 -16.86 -8.49 -9.29
C TRP A 250 -17.82 -8.33 -10.47
N LYS A 251 -17.50 -8.93 -11.61
CA LYS A 251 -18.36 -8.91 -12.80
C LYS A 251 -19.54 -9.89 -12.67
N ASN A 252 -19.31 -11.06 -12.08
CA ASN A 252 -20.27 -12.18 -12.11
C ASN A 252 -21.10 -12.34 -10.83
N ASP A 253 -20.68 -11.72 -9.71
CA ASP A 253 -21.36 -11.83 -8.41
C ASP A 253 -21.75 -10.45 -7.87
N SER A 254 -23.02 -10.10 -8.06
CA SER A 254 -23.60 -8.83 -7.58
C SER A 254 -23.73 -8.75 -6.06
N SER A 255 -23.50 -9.84 -5.33
CA SER A 255 -23.45 -9.81 -3.86
C SER A 255 -22.18 -9.14 -3.34
N ILE A 256 -21.13 -9.04 -4.17
CA ILE A 256 -19.90 -8.31 -3.86
C ILE A 256 -20.16 -6.82 -3.98
N LYS A 257 -20.24 -6.15 -2.83
CA LYS A 257 -20.65 -4.74 -2.76
C LYS A 257 -19.51 -3.80 -3.18
N LEU A 258 -19.87 -2.76 -3.92
CA LEU A 258 -19.06 -1.56 -4.08
C LEU A 258 -19.43 -0.57 -2.97
N PHE A 259 -18.48 -0.25 -2.10
CA PHE A 259 -18.73 0.65 -0.97
C PHE A 259 -18.49 2.12 -1.33
N GLY A 260 -19.32 3.02 -0.82
CA GLY A 260 -19.09 4.45 -0.94
C GLY A 260 -18.12 4.95 0.12
N TYR A 261 -17.23 5.88 -0.23
CA TYR A 261 -16.42 6.60 0.77
C TYR A 261 -16.36 8.10 0.47
N PRO A 262 -16.51 8.98 1.47
CA PRO A 262 -16.40 10.42 1.23
C PRO A 262 -15.05 10.78 0.63
N ALA A 263 -15.04 11.56 -0.45
CA ALA A 263 -13.80 12.13 -0.95
C ALA A 263 -13.07 12.91 0.16
N GLY A 264 -11.76 12.69 0.28
CA GLY A 264 -10.91 13.20 1.37
C GLY A 264 -10.87 12.32 2.61
N SER A 265 -11.46 11.11 2.58
CA SER A 265 -11.34 10.10 3.66
C SER A 265 -10.38 8.97 3.26
N TRP A 266 -9.96 8.13 4.21
CA TRP A 266 -9.05 6.98 3.98
C TRP A 266 -9.68 5.75 3.30
N GLY A 267 -10.81 5.94 2.62
CA GLY A 267 -11.57 4.87 1.97
C GLY A 267 -12.77 4.38 2.80
N PRO A 268 -13.43 3.30 2.37
CA PRO A 268 -14.57 2.71 3.08
C PRO A 268 -14.18 2.19 4.46
N LYS A 269 -15.10 2.24 5.42
CA LYS A 269 -14.89 1.73 6.79
C LYS A 269 -14.66 0.22 6.79
N GLU A 270 -15.21 -0.46 5.81
CA GLU A 270 -15.09 -1.90 5.61
C GLU A 270 -13.66 -2.33 5.30
N ALA A 271 -12.78 -1.42 4.87
CA ALA A 271 -11.36 -1.72 4.67
C ALA A 271 -10.68 -2.23 5.96
N SER A 272 -11.11 -1.76 7.14
CA SER A 272 -10.58 -2.21 8.43
C SER A 272 -10.99 -3.65 8.76
N LEU A 273 -12.04 -4.20 8.13
CA LEU A 273 -12.48 -5.59 8.33
C LEU A 273 -11.51 -6.63 7.75
N LEU A 274 -10.50 -6.21 6.98
CA LEU A 274 -9.46 -7.09 6.46
C LEU A 274 -8.51 -7.57 7.57
N PHE A 275 -8.39 -6.82 8.67
CA PHE A 275 -7.57 -7.24 9.81
C PHE A 275 -8.31 -8.27 10.66
N ASP A 276 -7.63 -9.37 11.01
CA ASP A 276 -8.22 -10.39 11.89
C ASP A 276 -8.34 -9.92 13.34
N ASN A 277 -7.51 -8.97 13.75
CA ASN A 277 -7.56 -8.36 15.06
C ASN A 277 -8.35 -7.04 14.97
N PRO A 278 -9.50 -6.90 15.66
CA PRO A 278 -10.31 -5.69 15.63
C PRO A 278 -9.63 -4.46 16.27
N GLU A 279 -8.54 -4.65 17.02
CA GLU A 279 -7.73 -3.55 17.56
C GLU A 279 -6.71 -3.00 16.54
N ARG A 280 -6.56 -3.66 15.38
CA ARG A 280 -5.67 -3.21 14.31
C ARG A 280 -6.45 -2.44 13.27
N ASP A 281 -5.81 -1.41 12.74
CA ASP A 281 -6.34 -0.63 11.64
C ASP A 281 -5.20 -0.21 10.72
N TRP A 282 -5.56 0.27 9.54
CA TRP A 282 -4.63 0.81 8.57
C TRP A 282 -3.86 1.99 9.14
N ARG A 283 -2.58 2.08 8.82
CA ARG A 283 -1.82 3.29 9.06
C ARG A 283 -2.40 4.45 8.25
N SER A 284 -2.46 5.65 8.81
CA SER A 284 -2.95 6.85 8.11
C SER A 284 -1.80 7.84 7.90
N PRO A 285 -0.95 7.61 6.89
CA PRO A 285 0.26 8.40 6.69
C PRO A 285 -0.04 9.84 6.32
N CYS A 286 0.84 10.75 6.72
CA CYS A 286 0.73 12.16 6.40
C CYS A 286 1.66 12.54 5.24
N LYS A 287 1.52 13.76 4.72
CA LYS A 287 2.38 14.25 3.64
C LYS A 287 3.87 14.19 4.02
N ASN A 288 4.19 14.50 5.28
CA ASN A 288 5.54 14.40 5.81
C ASN A 288 5.78 12.97 6.34
N LEU A 289 7.03 12.51 6.23
CA LEU A 289 7.44 11.20 6.74
C LEU A 289 7.43 11.16 8.28
N THR A 290 7.87 12.25 8.92
CA THR A 290 7.97 12.40 10.37
C THR A 290 6.96 13.41 10.92
N GLY A 291 6.76 13.41 12.25
CA GLY A 291 5.90 14.40 12.92
C GLY A 291 4.40 14.13 12.79
N GLU A 292 4.01 12.89 12.46
CA GLU A 292 2.61 12.49 12.31
C GLU A 292 1.78 12.67 13.59
N ASP A 293 2.42 12.54 14.75
CA ASP A 293 1.77 12.70 16.06
C ASP A 293 1.51 14.17 16.44
N THR A 294 2.06 15.13 15.68
CA THR A 294 1.99 16.58 15.99
C THR A 294 0.94 17.32 15.17
N TYR A 295 0.86 17.10 13.86
CA TYR A 295 -0.15 17.71 12.99
C TYR A 295 -0.19 17.00 11.64
N CYS A 296 -1.35 16.44 11.29
CA CYS A 296 -1.62 15.97 9.94
C CYS A 296 -2.71 16.83 9.34
N GLU A 297 -2.33 17.70 8.42
CA GLU A 297 -3.29 18.44 7.62
C GLU A 297 -3.92 17.47 6.62
N LEU A 298 -5.08 16.90 6.99
CA LEU A 298 -5.94 16.10 6.11
C LEU A 298 -6.90 17.05 5.38
#